data_AF-A0A928JWI3-F1
#
_entry.id   AF-A0A928JWI3-F1
#
_cell.length_a   1.000
_cell.length_b   1.000
_cell.length_c   1.000
_cell.angle_alpha   90.00
_cell.angle_beta   90.00
_cell.angle_gamma   90.00
#
_symmetry.space_group_name_H-M   'P 1'
#
loop_
_entity.id
_entity.type
_entity.pdbx_description
1 polymer ?
#
loop_
_entity_poly.entity_id
_entity_poly.type
_entity_poly.pdbx_seq_one_letter_code
_entity_poly.pdbx_strand_id
1 'polypeptide(L)'
;MFESLIEKYDKLIILADTMPMDMLISCIREFNKERQLMCLESLTTHKINVYDESVKKVKEFVVKSQKDKTDCDEDFFVQIGNIRKEVGHTATRDFLLFYEQGLRILNDKEERLCQIIKYRLIKEPIYFGSNKNKKGESIKISWLPYKVDVINNILYLVSQTGLLPSVYHQSGYNIIEDGTEEFGCAEIACSWRASDLREEMNTWLYNRLFSDDEKQLIVKTHRNVNQGDQIIGNDETDDYLYLLTKEEFENLDYMLKFCPPSEHYNSWYLCEQESRAWDDEDKLPSICAIKCNSETIDSIEANKPSLVRPAMALNLDLFIEKFC
;
A
#
# COMPACT_ATOMS: atom_id res chain seq x y z
N MET A 1 -29.19 1.67 1.27
CA MET A 1 -28.28 1.75 0.11
C MET A 1 -27.06 0.85 0.32
N PHE A 2 -26.20 1.12 1.32
CA PHE A 2 -25.11 0.23 1.72
C PHE A 2 -25.56 -1.21 2.03
N GLU A 3 -26.72 -1.40 2.65
CA GLU A 3 -27.26 -2.73 3.01
C GLU A 3 -27.30 -3.73 1.86
N SER A 4 -27.71 -3.29 0.66
CA SER A 4 -27.77 -4.19 -0.50
C SER A 4 -26.38 -4.64 -0.95
N LEU A 5 -25.40 -3.74 -0.92
CA LEU A 5 -24.02 -4.06 -1.27
C LEU A 5 -23.36 -4.92 -0.19
N ILE A 6 -23.62 -4.64 1.09
CA ILE A 6 -23.17 -5.46 2.22
C ILE A 6 -23.70 -6.90 2.06
N GLU A 7 -24.98 -7.08 1.74
CA GLU A 7 -25.58 -8.40 1.53
C GLU A 7 -24.92 -9.15 0.35
N LYS A 8 -24.58 -8.43 -0.74
CA LYS A 8 -23.83 -8.99 -1.86
C LYS A 8 -22.44 -9.47 -1.44
N TYR A 9 -21.69 -8.66 -0.70
CA TYR A 9 -20.39 -9.04 -0.14
C TYR A 9 -20.51 -10.24 0.80
N ASP A 10 -21.50 -10.28 1.68
CA ASP A 10 -21.72 -11.40 2.61
C ASP A 10 -22.00 -12.71 1.87
N LYS A 11 -22.85 -12.68 0.83
CA LYS A 11 -23.10 -13.85 -0.03
C LYS A 11 -21.82 -14.29 -0.74
N LEU A 12 -21.04 -13.34 -1.25
CA LEU A 12 -19.79 -13.65 -1.94
C LEU A 12 -18.76 -14.28 -0.99
N ILE A 13 -18.63 -13.78 0.24
CA ILE A 13 -17.75 -14.36 1.27
C ILE A 13 -18.11 -15.81 1.57
N ILE A 14 -19.41 -16.14 1.67
CA ILE A 14 -19.87 -17.51 1.91
C ILE A 14 -19.48 -18.45 0.76
N LEU A 15 -19.52 -17.96 -0.48
CA LEU A 15 -19.24 -18.74 -1.68
C LEU A 15 -17.75 -18.72 -2.09
N ALA A 16 -16.95 -17.85 -1.48
CA ALA A 16 -15.60 -17.53 -1.94
C ALA A 16 -14.66 -18.74 -1.95
N ASP A 17 -14.85 -19.73 -1.07
CA ASP A 17 -13.99 -20.91 -1.03
C ASP A 17 -14.25 -21.91 -2.16
N THR A 18 -15.45 -21.93 -2.72
CA THR A 18 -15.87 -22.90 -3.75
C THR A 18 -15.97 -22.29 -5.14
N MET A 19 -16.02 -20.96 -5.23
CA MET A 19 -16.11 -20.23 -6.49
C MET A 19 -14.78 -20.28 -7.29
N PRO A 20 -14.81 -20.39 -8.63
CA PRO A 20 -13.62 -20.18 -9.46
C PRO A 20 -12.92 -18.85 -9.18
N MET A 21 -11.59 -18.80 -9.28
CA MET A 21 -10.80 -17.65 -8.82
C MET A 21 -11.04 -16.39 -9.66
N ASP A 22 -11.10 -16.56 -10.97
CA ASP A 22 -11.46 -15.55 -11.96
C ASP A 22 -12.85 -14.96 -11.71
N MET A 23 -13.85 -15.81 -11.43
CA MET A 23 -15.20 -15.37 -11.12
C MET A 23 -15.26 -14.58 -9.82
N LEU A 24 -14.58 -15.05 -8.77
CA LEU A 24 -14.53 -14.35 -7.47
C LEU A 24 -13.94 -12.94 -7.63
N ILE A 25 -12.82 -12.81 -8.34
CA ILE A 25 -12.17 -11.52 -8.61
C ILE A 25 -13.05 -10.61 -9.45
N SER A 26 -13.71 -11.14 -10.48
CA SER A 26 -14.64 -10.37 -11.29
C SER A 26 -15.78 -9.78 -10.45
N CYS A 27 -16.39 -10.59 -9.56
CA CYS A 27 -17.45 -10.13 -8.67
C CYS A 27 -16.97 -9.03 -7.70
N ILE A 28 -15.77 -9.16 -7.12
CA ILE A 28 -15.21 -8.12 -6.22
C ILE A 28 -15.05 -6.80 -6.98
N ARG A 29 -14.52 -6.85 -8.21
CA ARG A 29 -14.34 -5.64 -9.04
C ARG A 29 -15.67 -5.01 -9.42
N GLU A 30 -16.67 -5.82 -9.75
CA GLU A 30 -18.04 -5.35 -10.03
C GLU A 30 -18.63 -4.65 -8.80
N PHE A 31 -18.52 -5.25 -7.62
CA PHE A 31 -19.02 -4.65 -6.38
C PHE A 31 -18.29 -3.36 -6.02
N ASN A 32 -16.99 -3.25 -6.32
CA ASN A 32 -16.29 -1.98 -6.14
C ASN A 32 -16.78 -0.91 -7.13
N LYS A 33 -17.07 -1.25 -8.40
CA LYS A 33 -17.68 -0.30 -9.34
C LYS A 33 -19.05 0.17 -8.85
N GLU A 34 -19.88 -0.75 -8.37
CA GLU A 34 -21.15 -0.42 -7.73
C GLU A 34 -20.97 0.49 -6.51
N ARG A 35 -19.98 0.20 -5.65
CA ARG A 35 -19.62 1.06 -4.51
C ARG A 35 -19.30 2.48 -4.96
N GLN A 36 -18.45 2.65 -5.97
CA GLN A 36 -18.05 3.96 -6.47
C GLN A 36 -19.24 4.76 -7.01
N LEU A 37 -20.10 4.11 -7.80
CA LEU A 37 -21.32 4.73 -8.32
C LEU A 37 -22.26 5.16 -7.19
N MET A 38 -22.49 4.26 -6.24
CA MET A 38 -23.31 4.50 -5.04
C MET A 38 -22.80 5.71 -4.23
N CYS A 39 -21.49 5.85 -4.08
CA CYS A 39 -20.87 6.97 -3.39
C CYS A 39 -21.14 8.30 -4.11
N LEU A 40 -21.02 8.32 -5.43
CA LEU A 40 -21.29 9.49 -6.25
C LEU A 40 -22.77 9.92 -6.19
N GLU A 41 -23.69 8.96 -6.27
CA GLU A 41 -25.14 9.19 -6.15
C GLU A 41 -25.52 9.71 -4.76
N SER A 42 -24.93 9.15 -3.71
CA SER A 42 -25.14 9.57 -2.32
C SER A 42 -24.70 11.01 -2.10
N LEU A 43 -23.52 11.38 -2.58
CA LEU A 43 -22.99 12.75 -2.51
C LEU A 43 -23.90 13.75 -3.24
N THR A 44 -24.39 13.36 -4.42
CA THR A 44 -25.29 14.20 -5.23
C THR A 44 -26.63 14.41 -4.54
N THR A 45 -27.24 13.33 -4.05
CA THR A 45 -28.50 13.36 -3.31
C THR A 45 -28.37 14.18 -2.02
N HIS A 46 -27.26 14.03 -1.31
CA HIS A 46 -26.99 14.79 -0.10
C HIS A 46 -26.95 16.29 -0.36
N LYS A 47 -26.23 16.74 -1.41
CA LYS A 47 -26.18 18.15 -1.80
C LYS A 47 -27.57 18.73 -2.11
N ILE A 48 -28.42 17.96 -2.78
CA ILE A 48 -29.81 18.37 -3.07
C ILE A 48 -30.61 18.50 -1.77
N ASN A 49 -30.54 17.51 -0.88
CA ASN A 49 -31.26 17.54 0.40
C ASN A 49 -30.83 18.71 1.30
N VAL A 50 -29.53 19.01 1.35
CA VAL A 50 -29.00 20.18 2.10
C VAL A 50 -29.61 21.47 1.54
N TYR A 51 -29.66 21.60 0.22
CA TYR A 51 -30.24 22.77 -0.44
C TYR A 51 -31.74 22.92 -0.12
N ASP A 52 -32.52 21.85 -0.27
CA ASP A 52 -33.96 21.88 -0.03
C ASP A 52 -34.31 22.19 1.43
N GLU A 53 -33.62 21.57 2.39
CA GLU A 53 -33.80 21.84 3.82
C GLU A 53 -33.40 23.27 4.16
N SER A 54 -32.34 23.78 3.52
CA SER A 54 -31.90 25.16 3.67
C SER A 54 -32.97 26.15 3.17
N VAL A 55 -33.54 25.90 1.99
CA VAL A 55 -34.64 26.71 1.44
C VAL A 55 -35.86 26.66 2.36
N LYS A 56 -36.20 25.49 2.91
CA LYS A 56 -37.31 25.31 3.84
C LYS A 56 -37.12 26.12 5.12
N LYS A 57 -35.98 26.01 5.80
CA LYS A 57 -35.71 26.78 7.03
C LYS A 57 -35.66 28.28 6.79
N VAL A 58 -35.15 28.73 5.64
CA VAL A 58 -35.19 30.16 5.27
C VAL A 58 -36.64 30.62 5.07
N LYS A 59 -37.50 29.84 4.42
CA LYS A 59 -38.94 30.19 4.29
C LYS A 59 -39.63 30.29 5.65
N GLU A 60 -39.37 29.34 6.54
CA GLU A 60 -39.92 29.34 7.91
C GLU A 60 -39.46 30.58 8.68
N PHE A 61 -38.18 30.94 8.58
CA PHE A 61 -37.63 32.16 9.17
C PHE A 61 -38.31 33.42 8.62
N VAL A 62 -38.40 33.57 7.29
CA VAL A 62 -39.04 34.73 6.64
C VAL A 62 -40.49 34.90 7.10
N VAL A 63 -41.28 33.81 7.14
CA VAL A 63 -42.68 33.86 7.60
C VAL A 63 -42.78 34.27 9.07
N LYS A 64 -41.84 33.81 9.91
CA LYS A 64 -41.79 34.18 11.33
C LYS A 64 -41.44 35.67 11.50
N SER A 65 -40.39 36.16 10.84
CA SER A 65 -39.98 37.57 10.89
C SER A 65 -41.08 38.53 10.43
N GLN A 66 -41.90 38.14 9.44
CA GLN A 66 -43.04 38.93 8.99
C GLN A 66 -44.17 39.02 10.02
N LYS A 67 -44.36 37.99 10.84
CA LYS A 67 -45.41 37.96 11.88
C LYS A 67 -45.01 38.75 13.13
N ASP A 68 -43.75 38.70 13.51
CA ASP A 68 -43.31 39.20 14.81
C ASP A 68 -43.13 40.73 14.86
N LYS A 69 -43.13 41.44 13.71
CA LYS A 69 -42.96 42.92 13.62
C LYS A 69 -41.79 43.47 14.47
N THR A 70 -40.82 42.62 14.81
CA THR A 70 -39.67 43.00 15.61
C THR A 70 -38.73 43.85 14.77
N ASP A 71 -38.34 45.01 15.29
CA ASP A 71 -37.13 45.72 14.87
C ASP A 71 -35.96 44.75 15.02
N CYS A 72 -35.52 44.14 13.91
CA CYS A 72 -34.35 43.26 13.91
C CYS A 72 -33.09 44.13 13.98
N ASP A 73 -32.44 44.17 15.13
CA ASP A 73 -31.12 44.82 15.35
C ASP A 73 -29.97 44.13 14.59
N GLU A 74 -30.17 42.89 14.12
CA GLU A 74 -29.26 42.19 13.22
C GLU A 74 -29.76 42.22 11.78
N ASP A 75 -28.85 42.45 10.84
CA ASP A 75 -29.13 42.49 9.40
C ASP A 75 -29.79 41.16 8.96
N PHE A 76 -31.05 41.25 8.52
CA PHE A 76 -31.91 40.13 8.10
C PHE A 76 -31.20 39.14 7.16
N PHE A 77 -30.33 39.64 6.28
CA PHE A 77 -29.57 38.82 5.35
C PHE A 77 -28.44 38.02 6.03
N VAL A 78 -27.87 38.53 7.12
CA VAL A 78 -26.87 37.80 7.93
C VAL A 78 -27.51 36.58 8.59
N GLN A 79 -28.73 36.71 9.11
CA GLN A 79 -29.45 35.59 9.72
C GLN A 79 -29.82 34.51 8.70
N ILE A 80 -30.24 34.89 7.49
CA ILE A 80 -30.41 33.94 6.37
C ILE A 80 -29.09 33.22 6.07
N GLY A 81 -27.98 33.95 6.01
CA GLY A 81 -26.64 33.38 5.82
C GLY A 81 -26.28 32.35 6.90
N ASN A 82 -26.58 32.63 8.16
CA ASN A 82 -26.31 31.75 9.29
C ASN A 82 -27.17 30.47 9.24
N ILE A 83 -28.47 30.58 8.92
CA ILE A 83 -29.35 29.42 8.75
C ILE A 83 -28.82 28.49 7.66
N ARG A 84 -28.39 29.03 6.51
CA ARG A 84 -27.83 28.24 5.42
C ARG A 84 -26.55 27.51 5.85
N LYS A 85 -25.65 28.21 6.55
CA LYS A 85 -24.42 27.62 7.10
C LYS A 85 -24.71 26.51 8.11
N GLU A 86 -25.62 26.74 9.04
CA GLU A 86 -25.97 25.77 10.08
C GLU A 86 -26.57 24.49 9.48
N VAL A 87 -27.54 24.62 8.56
CA VAL A 87 -28.10 23.46 7.83
C VAL A 87 -27.02 22.71 7.08
N GLY A 88 -26.14 23.44 6.38
CA GLY A 88 -25.00 22.85 5.69
C GLY A 88 -24.09 22.05 6.63
N HIS A 89 -23.71 22.63 7.77
CA HIS A 89 -22.82 21.99 8.74
C HIS A 89 -23.44 20.72 9.36
N THR A 90 -24.66 20.80 9.87
CA THR A 90 -25.31 19.65 10.52
C THR A 90 -25.53 18.51 9.53
N ALA A 91 -26.09 18.80 8.36
CA ALA A 91 -26.37 17.79 7.35
C ALA A 91 -25.07 17.15 6.83
N THR A 92 -24.02 17.96 6.58
CA THR A 92 -22.71 17.43 6.16
C THR A 92 -22.13 16.49 7.22
N ARG A 93 -22.21 16.85 8.50
CA ARG A 93 -21.70 16.01 9.60
C ARG A 93 -22.42 14.67 9.66
N ASP A 94 -23.75 14.68 9.61
CA ASP A 94 -24.55 13.46 9.75
C ASP A 94 -24.36 12.54 8.53
N PHE A 95 -24.23 13.12 7.33
CA PHE A 95 -23.89 12.37 6.13
C PHE A 95 -22.51 11.74 6.20
N LEU A 96 -21.48 12.50 6.63
CA LEU A 96 -20.12 11.97 6.78
C LEU A 96 -20.09 10.80 7.75
N LEU A 97 -20.72 10.90 8.92
CA LEU A 97 -20.77 9.81 9.90
C LEU A 97 -21.44 8.55 9.33
N PHE A 98 -22.59 8.70 8.66
CA PHE A 98 -23.28 7.58 8.02
C PHE A 98 -22.42 6.94 6.91
N TYR A 99 -21.79 7.78 6.10
CA TYR A 99 -20.98 7.37 4.97
C TYR A 99 -19.69 6.66 5.40
N GLU A 100 -18.98 7.19 6.39
CA GLU A 100 -17.77 6.60 6.98
C GLU A 100 -18.07 5.23 7.61
N GLN A 101 -19.19 5.10 8.32
CA GLN A 101 -19.60 3.81 8.89
C GLN A 101 -19.89 2.77 7.80
N GLY A 102 -20.65 3.15 6.76
CA GLY A 102 -20.95 2.27 5.64
C GLY A 102 -19.70 1.83 4.88
N LEU A 103 -18.79 2.78 4.60
CA LEU A 103 -17.51 2.49 3.94
C LEU A 103 -16.63 1.58 4.77
N ARG A 104 -16.53 1.81 6.09
CA ARG A 104 -15.75 0.96 6.97
C ARG A 104 -16.21 -0.49 6.89
N ILE A 105 -17.52 -0.73 6.97
CA ILE A 105 -18.06 -2.10 6.86
C ILE A 105 -17.69 -2.72 5.50
N LEU A 106 -17.87 -1.98 4.40
CA LEU A 106 -17.52 -2.50 3.07
C LEU A 106 -16.02 -2.79 2.93
N ASN A 107 -15.16 -1.92 3.47
CA ASN A 107 -13.72 -2.13 3.46
C ASN A 107 -13.33 -3.39 4.24
N ASP A 108 -13.92 -3.62 5.42
CA ASP A 108 -13.69 -4.83 6.21
C ASP A 108 -14.11 -6.10 5.43
N LYS A 109 -15.20 -6.03 4.65
CA LYS A 109 -15.66 -7.16 3.81
C LYS A 109 -14.73 -7.39 2.61
N GLU A 110 -14.29 -6.32 1.95
CA GLU A 110 -13.33 -6.39 0.84
C GLU A 110 -12.00 -6.97 1.32
N GLU A 111 -11.48 -6.52 2.46
CA GLU A 111 -10.27 -7.05 3.07
C GLU A 111 -10.40 -8.55 3.37
N ARG A 112 -11.54 -8.98 3.94
CA ARG A 112 -11.81 -10.40 4.18
C ARG A 112 -11.80 -11.23 2.90
N LEU A 113 -12.34 -10.71 1.80
CA LEU A 113 -12.29 -11.40 0.50
C LEU A 113 -10.85 -11.47 -0.04
N CYS A 114 -10.08 -10.38 0.07
CA CYS A 114 -8.66 -10.38 -0.28
C CYS A 114 -7.87 -11.40 0.55
N GLN A 115 -8.19 -11.56 1.85
CA GLN A 115 -7.60 -12.60 2.69
C GLN A 115 -7.95 -14.01 2.18
N ILE A 116 -9.22 -14.27 1.81
CA ILE A 116 -9.62 -15.57 1.25
C ILE A 116 -8.86 -15.87 -0.04
N ILE A 117 -8.74 -14.89 -0.95
CA ILE A 117 -7.94 -15.03 -2.18
C ILE A 117 -6.49 -15.35 -1.82
N LYS A 118 -5.88 -14.57 -0.91
CA LYS A 118 -4.52 -14.80 -0.41
C LYS A 118 -4.34 -16.24 0.10
N TYR A 119 -5.25 -16.73 0.94
CA TYR A 119 -5.20 -18.10 1.49
C TYR A 119 -5.34 -19.17 0.41
N ARG A 120 -6.18 -18.95 -0.59
CA ARG A 120 -6.32 -19.88 -1.72
C ARG A 120 -5.04 -19.95 -2.54
N LEU A 121 -4.35 -18.81 -2.72
CA LEU A 121 -3.07 -18.74 -3.43
C LEU A 121 -1.89 -19.31 -2.61
N ILE A 122 -1.94 -19.29 -1.27
CA ILE A 122 -0.89 -19.82 -0.38
C ILE A 122 -0.85 -21.36 -0.36
N LYS A 123 -1.89 -22.06 -0.82
CA LYS A 123 -1.98 -23.53 -0.72
C LYS A 123 -0.80 -24.27 -1.35
N GLU A 124 -0.17 -23.69 -2.36
CA GLU A 124 1.06 -24.20 -2.95
C GLU A 124 2.12 -23.07 -3.03
N PRO A 125 3.40 -23.35 -2.76
CA PRO A 125 4.46 -22.36 -2.94
C PRO A 125 4.51 -21.90 -4.40
N ILE A 126 4.54 -20.60 -4.63
CA ILE A 126 4.65 -20.05 -5.98
C ILE A 126 6.12 -20.09 -6.37
N TYR A 127 6.45 -20.92 -7.35
CA TYR A 127 7.80 -21.00 -7.87
C TYR A 127 7.97 -20.07 -9.05
N PHE A 128 8.76 -19.00 -8.86
CA PHE A 128 8.92 -17.95 -9.85
C PHE A 128 10.38 -17.51 -9.90
N GLY A 129 10.98 -17.49 -11.08
CA GLY A 129 12.39 -17.29 -11.25
C GLY A 129 13.27 -18.41 -10.68
N SER A 130 14.55 -18.36 -11.02
CA SER A 130 15.52 -19.37 -10.64
C SER A 130 16.92 -18.79 -10.40
N ASN A 131 17.65 -19.39 -9.47
CA ASN A 131 19.05 -19.06 -9.21
C ASN A 131 19.93 -20.31 -9.33
N LYS A 132 21.20 -20.13 -9.69
CA LYS A 132 22.17 -21.23 -9.75
C LYS A 132 22.85 -21.39 -8.40
N ASN A 133 22.90 -22.62 -7.89
CA ASN A 133 23.68 -22.94 -6.71
C ASN A 133 25.19 -23.00 -7.01
N LYS A 134 26.01 -23.28 -6.00
CA LYS A 134 27.48 -23.42 -6.14
C LYS A 134 27.90 -24.50 -7.15
N LYS A 135 27.03 -25.48 -7.44
CA LYS A 135 27.24 -26.54 -8.43
C LYS A 135 26.73 -26.18 -9.82
N GLY A 136 26.15 -24.99 -9.99
CA GLY A 136 25.57 -24.53 -11.25
C GLY A 136 24.15 -25.05 -11.51
N GLU A 137 23.55 -25.80 -10.59
CA GLU A 137 22.20 -26.33 -10.72
C GLU A 137 21.18 -25.22 -10.50
N SER A 138 20.16 -25.18 -11.36
CA SER A 138 19.06 -24.22 -11.26
C SER A 138 18.12 -24.61 -10.12
N ILE A 139 17.97 -23.71 -9.14
CA ILE A 139 17.05 -23.81 -8.01
C ILE A 139 15.95 -22.78 -8.24
N LYS A 140 14.70 -23.25 -8.25
CA LYS A 140 13.53 -22.36 -8.32
C LYS A 140 13.40 -21.57 -7.01
N ILE A 141 13.07 -20.30 -7.14
CA ILE A 141 12.83 -19.41 -5.99
C ILE A 141 11.39 -19.60 -5.55
N SER A 142 11.19 -19.80 -4.25
CA SER A 142 9.87 -19.92 -3.64
C SER A 142 9.39 -18.55 -3.18
N TRP A 143 8.17 -18.19 -3.59
CA TRP A 143 7.50 -16.95 -3.26
C TRP A 143 6.18 -17.24 -2.56
N LEU A 144 5.81 -16.38 -1.62
CA LEU A 144 4.52 -16.45 -0.95
C LEU A 144 3.70 -15.17 -1.14
N PRO A 145 2.39 -15.30 -1.41
CA PRO A 145 1.45 -14.20 -1.32
C PRO A 145 1.43 -13.58 0.07
N TYR A 146 1.68 -12.28 0.16
CA TYR A 146 1.51 -11.54 1.42
C TYR A 146 0.38 -10.51 1.35
N LYS A 147 0.08 -9.98 0.16
CA LYS A 147 -1.00 -9.02 -0.07
C LYS A 147 -1.61 -9.22 -1.45
N VAL A 148 -2.92 -8.98 -1.57
CA VAL A 148 -3.67 -9.01 -2.82
C VAL A 148 -4.43 -7.70 -2.95
N ASP A 149 -4.27 -7.03 -4.08
CA ASP A 149 -5.03 -5.84 -4.45
C ASP A 149 -5.85 -6.15 -5.70
N VAL A 150 -7.08 -6.59 -5.46
CA VAL A 150 -8.00 -7.00 -6.54
C VAL A 150 -8.38 -5.83 -7.44
N ILE A 151 -8.42 -4.61 -6.87
CA ILE A 151 -8.88 -3.40 -7.55
C ILE A 151 -7.82 -2.92 -8.53
N ASN A 152 -6.57 -2.87 -8.10
CA ASN A 152 -5.44 -2.49 -8.95
C ASN A 152 -4.90 -3.68 -9.77
N ASN A 153 -5.50 -4.87 -9.64
CA ASN A 153 -5.10 -6.09 -10.34
C ASN A 153 -3.66 -6.53 -10.01
N ILE A 154 -3.29 -6.50 -8.73
CA ILE A 154 -1.93 -6.78 -8.26
C ILE A 154 -1.93 -7.91 -7.22
N LEU A 155 -1.02 -8.86 -7.39
CA LEU A 155 -0.63 -9.85 -6.40
C LEU A 155 0.77 -9.53 -5.88
N TYR A 156 0.90 -9.31 -4.58
CA TYR A 156 2.19 -9.02 -3.96
C TYR A 156 2.78 -10.27 -3.31
N LEU A 157 4.02 -10.54 -3.70
CA LEU A 157 4.77 -11.72 -3.30
C LEU A 157 6.02 -11.33 -2.54
N VAL A 158 6.40 -12.16 -1.56
CA VAL A 158 7.67 -12.05 -0.83
C VAL A 158 8.48 -13.34 -1.02
N SER A 159 9.78 -13.19 -1.30
CA SER A 159 10.67 -14.33 -1.46
C SER A 159 10.87 -15.05 -0.13
N GLN A 160 10.69 -16.37 -0.10
CA GLN A 160 11.04 -17.18 1.06
C GLN A 160 12.52 -17.55 1.11
N THR A 161 13.21 -17.50 -0.01
CA THR A 161 14.65 -17.73 -0.06
C THR A 161 15.38 -16.41 0.01
N GLY A 162 16.31 -16.27 0.97
CA GLY A 162 17.22 -15.13 0.97
C GLY A 162 18.01 -15.13 -0.33
N LEU A 163 18.04 -13.99 -1.02
CA LEU A 163 19.03 -13.75 -2.06
C LEU A 163 20.35 -13.35 -1.38
N LEU A 164 21.48 -13.56 -2.08
CA LEU A 164 22.84 -13.40 -1.56
C LEU A 164 22.98 -12.11 -0.72
N PRO A 165 23.79 -12.14 0.34
CA PRO A 165 23.91 -10.99 1.22
C PRO A 165 24.42 -9.77 0.47
N SER A 166 23.68 -8.66 0.54
CA SER A 166 24.16 -7.36 0.10
C SER A 166 24.96 -6.73 1.24
N VAL A 167 26.14 -6.20 0.93
CA VAL A 167 26.97 -5.45 1.87
C VAL A 167 26.89 -3.98 1.46
N TYR A 168 26.40 -3.13 2.35
CA TYR A 168 26.50 -1.68 2.17
C TYR A 168 27.93 -1.22 2.46
N HIS A 169 28.47 -0.33 1.63
CA HIS A 169 29.78 0.26 1.82
C HIS A 169 29.65 1.71 2.32
N GLN A 170 30.47 2.07 3.33
CA GLN A 170 30.49 3.41 3.96
C GLN A 170 30.85 4.57 3.02
N SER A 171 31.29 4.29 1.80
CA SER A 171 31.70 5.29 0.80
C SER A 171 30.54 5.88 -0.01
N GLY A 172 29.28 5.62 0.39
CA GLY A 172 28.09 6.04 -0.34
C GLY A 172 27.79 5.17 -1.55
N TYR A 173 26.71 5.53 -2.23
CA TYR A 173 26.31 4.95 -3.52
C TYR A 173 27.08 5.67 -4.65
N ASN A 174 27.77 4.88 -5.47
CA ASN A 174 28.64 5.20 -6.62
C ASN A 174 30.11 5.67 -6.42
N ILE A 175 30.92 5.13 -7.34
CA ILE A 175 32.32 5.50 -7.63
C ILE A 175 32.35 6.90 -8.24
N ILE A 176 33.14 7.81 -7.65
CA ILE A 176 33.60 9.01 -8.35
C ILE A 176 34.80 8.59 -9.21
N GLU A 177 34.58 8.30 -10.49
CA GLU A 177 35.65 8.45 -11.48
C GLU A 177 35.74 9.95 -11.82
N ASP A 178 36.95 10.48 -11.72
CA ASP A 178 37.34 11.86 -12.05
C ASP A 178 36.95 12.98 -11.09
N GLY A 179 37.36 12.87 -9.82
CA GLY A 179 38.09 13.94 -9.09
C GLY A 179 37.48 15.35 -8.98
N THR A 180 36.23 15.59 -9.37
CA THR A 180 35.50 16.84 -9.20
C THR A 180 34.32 16.58 -8.28
N GLU A 181 34.51 16.87 -6.99
CA GLU A 181 33.49 16.82 -5.95
C GLU A 181 32.45 17.93 -6.17
N GLU A 182 31.48 17.70 -7.06
CA GLU A 182 30.15 18.29 -6.88
C GLU A 182 29.36 17.32 -6.01
N PHE A 183 29.39 17.54 -4.69
CA PHE A 183 28.44 16.88 -3.80
C PHE A 183 27.03 17.34 -4.18
N GLY A 184 26.35 16.53 -4.99
CA GLY A 184 24.89 16.51 -4.98
C GLY A 184 24.43 16.34 -3.53
N CYS A 185 23.34 17.01 -3.15
CA CYS A 185 22.84 17.02 -1.77
C CYS A 185 22.91 15.61 -1.17
N ALA A 186 23.55 15.45 0.00
CA ALA A 186 23.82 14.17 0.65
C ALA A 186 22.53 13.33 0.85
N GLU A 187 21.39 13.99 0.93
CA GLU A 187 20.05 13.42 0.92
C GLU A 187 19.77 12.60 -0.35
N ILE A 188 20.12 13.13 -1.53
CA ILE A 188 19.97 12.44 -2.83
C ILE A 188 20.91 11.23 -2.88
N ALA A 189 22.13 11.38 -2.35
CA ALA A 189 23.13 10.30 -2.31
C ALA A 189 22.76 9.16 -1.35
N CYS A 190 21.78 9.35 -0.46
CA CYS A 190 21.29 8.32 0.45
C CYS A 190 19.84 7.89 0.18
N SER A 191 19.27 8.34 -0.94
CA SER A 191 17.90 8.04 -1.35
C SER A 191 17.75 6.59 -1.82
N TRP A 192 16.54 6.03 -1.73
CA TRP A 192 16.26 4.71 -2.31
C TRP A 192 16.48 4.74 -3.82
N ARG A 193 16.11 5.83 -4.50
CA ARG A 193 16.33 6.04 -5.93
C ARG A 193 17.78 5.88 -6.38
N ALA A 194 18.73 6.38 -5.59
CA ALA A 194 20.16 6.31 -5.88
C ALA A 194 20.85 5.05 -5.32
N SER A 195 20.09 4.13 -4.72
CA SER A 195 20.65 2.93 -4.07
C SER A 195 21.19 1.90 -5.08
N ASP A 196 22.47 1.53 -4.94
CA ASP A 196 23.10 0.44 -5.70
C ASP A 196 22.37 -0.89 -5.46
N LEU A 197 21.82 -1.12 -4.26
CA LEU A 197 21.02 -2.30 -3.97
C LEU A 197 19.73 -2.31 -4.80
N ARG A 198 19.06 -1.16 -4.90
CA ARG A 198 17.88 -1.01 -5.75
C ARG A 198 18.24 -1.27 -7.21
N GLU A 199 19.34 -0.68 -7.70
CA GLU A 199 19.81 -0.89 -9.06
C GLU A 199 20.10 -2.37 -9.32
N GLU A 200 20.85 -3.05 -8.43
CA GLU A 200 21.17 -4.47 -8.54
C GLU A 200 19.91 -5.34 -8.58
N MET A 201 18.94 -5.05 -7.71
CA MET A 201 17.64 -5.74 -7.67
C MET A 201 16.87 -5.59 -8.98
N ASN A 202 16.83 -4.37 -9.54
CA ASN A 202 16.01 -4.04 -10.70
C ASN A 202 16.70 -4.27 -12.06
N THR A 203 18.01 -4.50 -12.06
CA THR A 203 18.79 -4.78 -13.27
C THR A 203 19.28 -6.23 -13.29
N TRP A 204 20.35 -6.54 -12.58
CA TRP A 204 21.03 -7.81 -12.66
C TRP A 204 20.19 -8.95 -12.08
N LEU A 205 19.63 -8.78 -10.87
CA LEU A 205 18.79 -9.81 -10.25
C LEU A 205 17.53 -10.05 -11.07
N TYR A 206 16.79 -9.00 -11.44
CA TYR A 206 15.61 -9.14 -12.28
C TYR A 206 15.91 -9.89 -13.59
N ASN A 207 16.97 -9.50 -14.30
CA ASN A 207 17.30 -10.13 -15.59
C ASN A 207 17.86 -11.54 -15.46
N ARG A 208 18.54 -11.85 -14.35
CA ARG A 208 19.14 -13.16 -14.10
C ARG A 208 18.12 -14.16 -13.56
N LEU A 209 17.25 -13.72 -12.66
CA LEU A 209 16.36 -14.61 -11.93
C LEU A 209 15.14 -14.99 -12.77
N PHE A 210 14.60 -14.08 -13.57
CA PHE A 210 13.35 -14.30 -14.30
C PHE A 210 13.57 -14.51 -15.80
N SER A 211 12.81 -15.46 -16.35
CA SER A 211 12.67 -15.66 -17.80
C SER A 211 11.81 -14.57 -18.45
N ASP A 212 11.87 -14.42 -19.77
CA ASP A 212 11.10 -13.39 -20.47
C ASP A 212 9.58 -13.56 -20.33
N ASP A 213 9.09 -14.80 -20.25
CA ASP A 213 7.67 -15.09 -20.02
C ASP A 213 7.22 -14.72 -18.59
N GLU A 214 8.11 -14.86 -17.61
CA GLU A 214 7.88 -14.47 -16.22
C GLU A 214 7.92 -12.95 -16.08
N LYS A 215 8.86 -12.28 -16.75
CA LYS A 215 8.99 -10.82 -16.76
C LYS A 215 7.71 -10.12 -17.22
N GLN A 216 6.94 -10.72 -18.12
CA GLN A 216 5.63 -10.20 -18.56
C GLN A 216 4.57 -10.16 -17.46
N LEU A 217 4.68 -10.97 -16.40
CA LEU A 217 3.76 -10.92 -15.26
C LEU A 217 4.17 -9.88 -14.23
N ILE A 218 5.46 -9.51 -14.17
CA ILE A 218 5.99 -8.63 -13.13
C ILE A 218 5.61 -7.19 -13.45
N VAL A 219 4.90 -6.56 -12.51
CA VAL A 219 4.44 -5.18 -12.61
C VAL A 219 5.44 -4.28 -11.90
N LYS A 220 5.79 -3.16 -12.53
CA LYS A 220 6.53 -2.09 -11.85
C LYS A 220 5.65 -1.48 -10.77
N THR A 221 6.13 -1.48 -9.55
CA THR A 221 5.47 -0.83 -8.42
C THR A 221 6.06 0.55 -8.23
N HIS A 222 5.20 1.56 -8.27
CA HIS A 222 5.57 2.90 -7.89
C HIS A 222 5.77 2.94 -6.37
N ARG A 223 6.96 3.36 -5.94
CA ARG A 223 7.36 3.46 -4.55
C ARG A 223 7.63 4.93 -4.24
N ASN A 224 6.85 5.44 -3.31
CA ASN A 224 7.12 6.70 -2.63
C ASN A 224 7.73 6.36 -1.30
N VAL A 225 9.02 6.61 -1.18
CA VAL A 225 9.74 6.45 0.07
C VAL A 225 9.66 7.80 0.75
N ASN A 226 8.95 7.89 1.87
CA ASN A 226 9.02 8.93 2.93
C ASN A 226 7.73 8.91 3.77
N GLN A 227 7.75 8.23 4.91
CA GLN A 227 6.83 8.53 6.02
C GLN A 227 7.67 9.07 7.19
N GLY A 228 7.68 10.40 7.35
CA GLY A 228 8.48 11.13 8.34
C GLY A 228 8.65 12.63 7.98
N ASP A 229 9.23 13.41 8.90
CA ASP A 229 9.25 14.88 8.88
C ASP A 229 10.16 15.55 7.82
N GLN A 230 10.84 14.80 6.95
CA GLN A 230 11.58 15.37 5.84
C GLN A 230 11.37 14.55 4.56
N ILE A 231 10.53 15.09 3.68
CA ILE A 231 10.34 14.59 2.32
C ILE A 231 11.61 14.95 1.54
N ILE A 232 12.41 13.96 1.15
CA ILE A 232 13.33 14.13 0.01
C ILE A 232 12.43 14.24 -1.22
N GLY A 233 12.19 15.48 -1.67
CA GLY A 233 11.36 15.73 -2.83
C GLY A 233 11.90 14.96 -4.05
N ASN A 234 11.05 14.15 -4.69
CA ASN A 234 11.34 13.34 -5.87
C ASN A 234 12.12 12.03 -5.66
N ASP A 235 12.13 11.45 -4.45
CA ASP A 235 12.58 10.06 -4.22
C ASP A 235 11.49 9.03 -4.62
N GLU A 236 10.95 9.20 -5.82
CA GLU A 236 9.95 8.33 -6.40
C GLU A 236 10.61 7.38 -7.40
N THR A 237 10.24 6.10 -7.35
CA THR A 237 10.83 5.06 -8.19
C THR A 237 9.79 4.06 -8.68
N ASP A 238 10.03 3.47 -9.84
CA ASP A 238 9.24 2.37 -10.37
C ASP A 238 10.10 1.10 -10.41
N ASP A 239 9.80 0.15 -9.52
CA ASP A 239 10.64 -1.02 -9.27
C ASP A 239 9.91 -2.34 -9.58
N TYR A 240 10.62 -3.27 -10.23
CA TYR A 240 10.17 -4.66 -10.44
C TYR A 240 10.38 -5.52 -9.19
N LEU A 241 11.54 -5.37 -8.55
CA LEU A 241 11.88 -5.98 -7.27
C LEU A 241 12.17 -4.86 -6.28
N TYR A 242 11.59 -4.94 -5.09
CA TYR A 242 11.74 -3.92 -4.05
C TYR A 242 11.87 -4.56 -2.66
N LEU A 243 12.32 -3.79 -1.68
CA LEU A 243 12.31 -4.23 -0.26
C LEU A 243 10.99 -3.84 0.38
N LEU A 244 10.47 -4.62 1.31
CA LEU A 244 9.28 -4.19 2.07
C LEU A 244 9.63 -2.95 2.91
N THR A 245 8.70 -2.01 3.07
CA THR A 245 8.86 -0.98 4.12
C THR A 245 8.87 -1.65 5.49
N LYS A 246 9.43 -0.97 6.50
CA LYS A 246 9.40 -1.47 7.88
C LYS A 246 7.96 -1.80 8.33
N GLU A 247 7.00 -0.92 8.05
CA GLU A 247 5.58 -1.15 8.33
C GLU A 247 5.01 -2.36 7.56
N GLU A 248 5.31 -2.48 6.26
CA GLU A 248 4.87 -3.64 5.47
C GLU A 248 5.43 -4.95 6.03
N PHE A 249 6.70 -4.95 6.44
CA PHE A 249 7.35 -6.08 7.06
C PHE A 249 6.73 -6.42 8.41
N GLU A 250 6.50 -5.42 9.27
CA GLU A 250 5.88 -5.57 10.59
C GLU A 250 4.47 -6.15 10.52
N ASN A 251 3.75 -5.89 9.44
CA ASN A 251 2.42 -6.42 9.19
C ASN A 251 2.40 -7.82 8.55
N LEU A 252 3.57 -8.39 8.20
CA LEU A 252 3.61 -9.76 7.67
C LEU A 252 3.19 -10.80 8.71
N ASP A 253 2.52 -11.86 8.24
CA ASP A 253 2.28 -13.06 9.02
C ASP A 253 3.60 -13.64 9.57
N TYR A 254 3.60 -14.15 10.80
CA TYR A 254 4.81 -14.66 11.47
C TYR A 254 5.59 -15.68 10.61
N MET A 255 4.87 -16.55 9.89
CA MET A 255 5.48 -17.55 9.00
C MET A 255 6.22 -16.94 7.81
N LEU A 256 5.78 -15.77 7.32
CA LEU A 256 6.42 -15.03 6.24
C LEU A 256 7.65 -14.26 6.72
N LYS A 257 7.71 -13.96 8.02
CA LYS A 257 8.87 -13.38 8.68
C LYS A 257 9.94 -14.42 9.02
N PHE A 258 9.76 -15.71 8.73
CA PHE A 258 10.76 -16.73 9.08
C PHE A 258 11.54 -17.25 7.87
N CYS A 259 12.86 -17.40 8.05
CA CYS A 259 13.81 -17.94 7.09
C CYS A 259 14.52 -19.06 7.81
N PRO A 260 14.54 -20.28 7.23
CA PRO A 260 15.29 -21.37 7.83
C PRO A 260 16.73 -20.89 8.07
N PRO A 261 17.28 -21.08 9.29
CA PRO A 261 18.64 -20.69 9.58
C PRO A 261 19.58 -21.41 8.61
N SER A 262 20.39 -20.64 7.90
CA SER A 262 21.53 -21.20 7.18
C SER A 262 22.69 -21.34 8.16
N GLU A 263 23.48 -22.40 8.07
CA GLU A 263 24.61 -22.70 8.98
C GLU A 263 25.70 -21.61 9.03
N HIS A 264 25.61 -20.58 8.17
CA HIS A 264 26.66 -19.58 7.97
C HIS A 264 26.24 -18.13 8.24
N TYR A 265 24.97 -17.85 8.55
CA TYR A 265 24.50 -16.48 8.75
C TYR A 265 23.51 -16.39 9.92
N ASN A 266 23.66 -15.35 10.74
CA ASN A 266 22.54 -14.86 11.53
C ASN A 266 21.43 -14.48 10.54
N SER A 267 20.23 -15.05 10.67
CA SER A 267 19.11 -14.73 9.78
C SER A 267 18.66 -13.29 10.03
N TRP A 268 18.87 -12.42 9.04
CA TRP A 268 18.41 -11.03 9.01
C TRP A 268 17.66 -10.79 7.71
N TYR A 269 16.65 -9.91 7.74
CA TYR A 269 16.03 -9.36 6.52
C TYR A 269 16.28 -7.90 6.41
N LEU A 270 16.46 -7.39 5.20
CA LEU A 270 16.41 -5.97 4.94
C LEU A 270 14.97 -5.52 4.69
N CYS A 271 14.55 -4.48 5.40
CA CYS A 271 13.39 -3.67 5.07
C CYS A 271 13.83 -2.21 4.87
N GLU A 272 13.04 -1.46 4.12
CA GLU A 272 13.30 -0.05 3.87
C GLU A 272 13.14 0.80 5.15
N GLN A 273 13.94 1.84 5.22
CA GLN A 273 14.11 2.78 6.32
C GLN A 273 12.83 3.60 6.64
N GLU A 274 12.62 3.92 7.93
CA GLU A 274 11.88 5.13 8.34
C GLU A 274 12.86 6.31 8.27
N SER A 275 12.64 7.26 7.38
CA SER A 275 13.60 8.35 7.12
C SER A 275 13.99 9.05 8.42
N ARG A 276 15.30 9.14 8.68
CA ARG A 276 15.85 10.25 9.46
C ARG A 276 16.73 11.02 8.50
N ALA A 277 16.46 12.30 8.36
CA ALA A 277 17.46 13.24 7.86
C ALA A 277 18.77 13.04 8.62
N TRP A 278 19.90 13.48 8.07
CA TRP A 278 21.09 13.65 8.89
C TRP A 278 20.66 14.38 10.17
N ASP A 279 20.76 13.71 11.31
CA ASP A 279 20.75 14.43 12.56
C ASP A 279 22.01 15.31 12.55
N ASP A 280 22.02 16.38 13.33
CA ASP A 280 23.21 17.23 13.52
C ASP A 280 24.42 16.43 14.10
N GLU A 281 24.31 15.10 14.22
CA GLU A 281 25.29 14.14 14.73
C GLU A 281 26.04 13.38 13.64
N ASP A 282 25.93 13.79 12.36
CA ASP A 282 26.64 13.22 11.21
C ASP A 282 26.37 11.71 10.97
N LYS A 283 25.20 11.21 11.37
CA LYS A 283 24.87 9.78 11.21
C LYS A 283 24.23 9.50 9.85
N LEU A 284 24.75 8.47 9.20
CA LEU A 284 24.18 7.95 7.96
C LEU A 284 22.73 7.45 8.20
N PRO A 285 21.83 7.66 7.23
CA PRO A 285 20.53 7.00 7.21
C PRO A 285 20.70 5.47 7.30
N SER A 286 19.89 4.84 8.16
CA SER A 286 19.99 3.40 8.42
C SER A 286 18.87 2.63 7.72
N ILE A 287 19.23 1.74 6.79
CA ILE A 287 18.33 0.68 6.33
C ILE A 287 18.13 -0.28 7.49
N CYS A 288 16.88 -0.58 7.84
CA CYS A 288 16.57 -1.46 8.95
C CYS A 288 16.77 -2.92 8.50
N ALA A 289 17.75 -3.61 9.07
CA ALA A 289 17.76 -5.07 9.02
C ALA A 289 17.12 -5.66 10.27
N ILE A 290 16.17 -6.59 10.12
CA ILE A 290 15.38 -7.19 11.21
C ILE A 290 15.85 -8.59 11.53
N LYS A 291 16.15 -8.85 12.81
CA LYS A 291 16.59 -10.16 13.32
C LYS A 291 15.43 -11.15 13.38
N CYS A 292 15.58 -12.34 12.82
CA CYS A 292 14.49 -13.34 12.83
C CYS A 292 14.40 -14.15 14.13
N ASN A 293 15.47 -14.17 14.93
CA ASN A 293 15.67 -15.23 15.94
C ASN A 293 15.17 -14.85 17.34
N SER A 294 14.70 -13.61 17.55
CA SER A 294 14.45 -13.08 18.90
C SER A 294 12.99 -12.74 19.19
N GLU A 295 12.05 -12.97 18.26
CA GLU A 295 10.68 -12.42 18.32
C GLU A 295 10.61 -10.89 18.45
N THR A 296 11.77 -10.22 18.54
CA THR A 296 11.94 -8.77 18.62
C THR A 296 12.52 -8.26 17.32
N ILE A 297 11.98 -7.12 16.88
CA ILE A 297 12.51 -6.38 15.74
C ILE A 297 13.67 -5.53 16.23
N ASP A 298 14.89 -6.03 16.05
CA ASP A 298 16.10 -5.24 16.26
C ASP A 298 16.47 -4.58 14.92
N SER A 299 16.69 -3.27 14.90
CA SER A 299 17.28 -2.57 13.74
C SER A 299 18.80 -2.59 13.83
N ILE A 300 19.47 -2.78 12.70
CA ILE A 300 20.93 -2.66 12.58
C ILE A 300 21.27 -1.78 11.39
N GLU A 301 22.47 -1.19 11.41
CA GLU A 301 23.00 -0.42 10.28
C GLU A 301 23.14 -1.25 9.00
N ALA A 302 22.96 -0.59 7.85
CA ALA A 302 22.99 -1.19 6.52
C ALA A 302 24.33 -1.90 6.19
N ASN A 303 25.43 -1.49 6.82
CA ASN A 303 26.81 -1.98 6.58
C ASN A 303 27.06 -3.44 7.00
N LYS A 304 26.07 -4.12 7.58
CA LYS A 304 26.19 -5.53 7.99
C LYS A 304 25.64 -6.47 6.91
N PRO A 305 26.42 -7.50 6.49
CA PRO A 305 25.93 -8.52 5.56
C PRO A 305 24.63 -9.14 6.08
N SER A 306 23.56 -9.01 5.31
CA SER A 306 22.21 -9.46 5.68
C SER A 306 21.54 -10.14 4.49
N LEU A 307 20.64 -11.11 4.71
CA LEU A 307 19.92 -11.75 3.62
C LEU A 307 18.88 -10.78 3.05
N VAL A 308 18.83 -10.68 1.72
CA VAL A 308 17.82 -9.85 1.04
C VAL A 308 16.57 -10.69 0.83
N ARG A 309 15.42 -10.24 1.36
CA ARG A 309 14.11 -10.75 0.98
C ARG A 309 13.41 -9.72 0.10
N PRO A 310 13.54 -9.83 -1.23
CA PRO A 310 12.78 -8.96 -2.11
C PRO A 310 11.30 -9.30 -2.04
N ALA A 311 10.51 -8.27 -2.23
CA ALA A 311 9.13 -8.35 -2.64
C ALA A 311 9.01 -8.04 -4.14
N MET A 312 7.91 -8.50 -4.73
CA MET A 312 7.56 -8.20 -6.11
C MET A 312 6.05 -8.11 -6.26
N ALA A 313 5.60 -7.39 -7.28
CA ALA A 313 4.21 -7.29 -7.68
C ALA A 313 4.01 -8.03 -9.01
N LEU A 314 2.96 -8.85 -9.08
CA LEU A 314 2.53 -9.52 -10.30
C LEU A 314 1.15 -9.01 -10.74
N ASN A 315 0.88 -9.05 -12.04
CA ASN A 315 -0.46 -8.87 -12.56
C ASN A 315 -1.34 -10.07 -12.14
N LEU A 316 -2.38 -9.80 -11.37
CA LEU A 316 -3.20 -10.85 -10.75
C LEU A 316 -3.96 -11.67 -11.80
N ASP A 317 -4.54 -11.03 -12.81
CA ASP A 317 -5.29 -11.73 -13.87
C ASP A 317 -4.38 -12.65 -14.70
N LEU A 318 -3.23 -12.14 -15.16
CA LEU A 318 -2.26 -12.94 -15.91
C LEU A 318 -1.69 -14.09 -15.07
N PHE A 319 -1.52 -13.86 -13.76
CA PHE A 319 -1.08 -14.89 -12.84
C PHE A 319 -2.12 -16.01 -12.76
N ILE A 320 -3.40 -15.66 -12.56
CA ILE A 320 -4.49 -16.64 -12.47
C ILE A 320 -4.59 -17.43 -13.77
N GLU A 321 -4.59 -16.77 -14.92
CA GLU A 321 -4.68 -17.44 -16.22
C GLU A 321 -3.56 -18.49 -16.43
N LYS A 322 -2.34 -18.19 -15.97
CA LYS A 322 -1.19 -19.08 -16.16
C LYS A 322 -1.05 -20.17 -15.09
N PHE A 323 -1.56 -19.95 -13.88
CA PHE A 323 -1.20 -20.78 -12.71
C PHE A 323 -2.38 -21.30 -11.89
N CYS A 324 -3.63 -20.90 -12.16
CA CYS A 324 -4.82 -21.31 -11.41
C CYS A 324 -5.90 -21.90 -12.33
#